data_AF-A0A830CHQ0-F1
#
_entry.id   AF-A0A830CHQ0-F1
#
_cell.length_a   1.000
_cell.length_b   1.000
_cell.length_c   1.000
_cell.angle_alpha   90.00
_cell.angle_beta   90.00
_cell.angle_gamma   90.00
#
_symmetry.space_group_name_H-M   'P 1'
#
loop_
_entity.id
_entity.type
_entity.pdbx_description
1 polymer ?
#
loop_
_entity_poly.entity_id
_entity_poly.type
_entity_poly.pdbx_seq_one_letter_code
_entity_poly.pdbx_strand_id
1 'polypeptide(L)'
;MLPNLKMASLVCRAWRDALKPLREAMVFLKWGKRFKHGRGGVKANPSKALDFFLKVAACGPTLAMVDPGLIYWEMGKKEEGIVWYRKAAELIDPAGQCNLAITYLQGSVVPNSCRRGICACNVKYVSVLLNG
;
A
#
# COMPACT_ATOMS: atom_id res chain seq x y z
N MET A 1 -0.08 31.56 37.44
CA MET A 1 0.86 30.80 36.58
C MET A 1 0.07 29.61 36.04
N LEU A 2 -0.16 29.49 34.72
CA LEU A 2 -1.14 28.54 34.14
C LEU A 2 -0.46 27.20 33.75
N PRO A 3 -0.39 26.18 34.63
CA PRO A 3 0.20 24.87 34.32
C PRO A 3 -0.45 24.18 33.12
N ASN A 4 -1.74 24.45 32.86
CA ASN A 4 -2.48 23.88 31.73
C ASN A 4 -1.93 24.27 30.36
N LEU A 5 -1.40 25.49 30.18
CA LEU A 5 -0.85 25.93 28.89
C LEU A 5 0.49 25.25 28.57
N LYS A 6 1.36 25.10 29.59
CA LYS A 6 2.64 24.40 29.42
C LYS A 6 2.41 22.92 29.12
N MET A 7 1.49 22.26 29.84
CA MET A 7 1.12 20.87 29.57
C MET A 7 0.49 20.68 28.20
N ALA A 8 -0.44 21.56 27.78
CA ALA A 8 -0.98 21.53 26.42
C ALA A 8 0.12 21.67 25.35
N SER A 9 1.11 22.54 25.57
CA SER A 9 2.23 22.73 24.64
C SER A 9 3.15 21.50 24.52
N LEU A 10 3.31 20.73 25.61
CA LEU A 10 4.12 19.52 25.65
C LEU A 10 3.40 18.37 24.92
N VAL A 11 2.10 18.21 25.16
CA VAL A 11 1.27 17.26 24.42
C VAL A 11 1.33 17.58 22.92
N CYS A 12 1.12 18.83 22.52
CA CYS A 12 1.22 19.23 21.11
C CYS A 12 2.59 18.94 20.47
N ARG A 13 3.69 19.05 21.23
CA ARG A 13 5.03 18.67 20.76
C ARG A 13 5.18 17.15 20.64
N ALA A 14 4.78 16.40 21.65
CA ALA A 14 4.84 14.93 21.63
C ALA A 14 4.07 14.34 20.44
N TRP A 15 2.85 14.84 20.17
CA TRP A 15 2.05 14.43 19.01
C TRP A 15 2.70 14.84 17.68
N ARG A 16 3.33 16.02 17.62
CA ARG A 16 4.07 16.46 16.43
C ARG A 16 5.23 15.51 16.12
N ASP A 17 5.98 15.12 17.14
CA ASP A 17 7.15 14.27 16.97
C ASP A 17 6.74 12.83 16.62
N ALA A 18 5.71 12.30 17.27
CA ALA A 18 5.14 10.98 16.96
C ALA A 18 4.60 10.88 15.52
N LEU A 19 3.98 11.95 15.00
CA LEU A 19 3.42 11.98 13.64
C LEU A 19 4.44 12.38 12.57
N LYS A 20 5.70 12.64 12.93
CA LYS A 20 6.74 13.05 11.97
C LYS A 20 6.96 12.00 10.86
N PRO A 21 7.10 10.69 11.15
CA PRO A 21 7.30 9.67 10.12
C PRO A 21 6.10 9.58 9.15
N LEU A 22 4.87 9.72 9.67
CA LEU A 22 3.67 9.72 8.85
C LEU A 22 3.63 10.93 7.90
N ARG A 23 4.05 12.11 8.36
CA ARG A 23 4.16 13.30 7.49
C ARG A 23 5.22 13.14 6.41
N GLU A 24 6.38 12.59 6.76
CA GLU A 24 7.44 12.29 5.78
C GLU A 24 6.97 11.28 4.74
N ALA A 25 6.25 10.23 5.17
CA ALA A 25 5.61 9.27 4.27
C ALA A 25 4.64 9.93 3.29
N MET A 26 3.81 10.87 3.74
CA MET A 26 2.89 11.61 2.87
C MET A 26 3.62 12.46 1.82
N VAL A 27 4.78 13.03 2.17
CA VAL A 27 5.64 13.74 1.22
C VAL A 27 6.22 12.77 0.19
N PHE A 28 6.77 11.63 0.62
CA PHE A 28 7.26 10.60 -0.29
C PHE A 28 6.17 10.05 -1.21
N LEU A 29 4.95 9.85 -0.71
CA LEU A 29 3.79 9.42 -1.49
C LEU A 29 3.48 10.42 -2.61
N LYS A 30 3.51 11.72 -2.29
CA LYS A 30 3.30 12.79 -3.27
C LYS A 30 4.38 12.81 -4.35
N TRP A 31 5.64 12.64 -3.96
CA TRP A 31 6.76 12.55 -4.90
C TRP A 31 6.68 11.29 -5.77
N GLY A 32 6.40 10.12 -5.18
CA GLY A 32 6.21 8.87 -5.91
C GLY A 32 5.14 9.00 -7.00
N LYS A 33 3.97 9.58 -6.66
CA LYS A 33 2.90 9.86 -7.65
C LYS A 33 3.33 10.86 -8.74
N ARG A 34 4.14 11.86 -8.40
CA ARG A 34 4.69 12.81 -9.40
C ARG A 34 5.65 12.14 -10.36
N PHE A 35 6.58 11.33 -9.85
CA PHE A 35 7.52 10.57 -10.68
C PHE A 35 6.82 9.48 -11.50
N LYS A 36 5.75 8.87 -10.99
CA LYS A 36 4.95 7.91 -11.76
C LYS A 36 4.26 8.58 -12.95
N HIS A 37 3.56 9.70 -12.70
CA HIS A 37 2.73 10.35 -13.72
C HIS A 37 3.42 11.47 -14.51
N GLY A 38 4.70 11.77 -14.21
CA GLY A 38 5.42 12.87 -14.84
C GLY A 38 4.80 14.26 -14.57
N ARG A 39 4.31 14.52 -13.35
CA ARG A 39 3.62 15.78 -13.00
C ARG A 39 4.51 16.78 -12.30
N GLY A 40 4.24 18.07 -12.50
CA GLY A 40 4.91 19.17 -11.79
C GLY A 40 6.32 19.47 -12.27
N GLY A 41 6.57 19.37 -13.57
CA GLY A 41 7.88 19.66 -14.19
C GLY A 41 8.90 18.52 -14.09
N VAL A 42 8.48 17.34 -13.62
CA VAL A 42 9.33 16.17 -13.46
C VAL A 42 9.01 15.15 -14.54
N LYS A 43 10.03 14.59 -15.21
CA LYS A 43 9.83 13.49 -16.17
C LYS A 43 9.41 12.21 -15.45
N ALA A 44 8.52 11.44 -16.09
CA ALA A 44 8.11 10.15 -15.57
C ALA A 44 9.33 9.23 -15.40
N ASN A 45 9.46 8.63 -14.22
CA ASN A 45 10.55 7.72 -13.89
C ASN A 45 10.04 6.65 -12.91
N PRO A 46 9.74 5.43 -13.39
CA PRO A 46 9.18 4.37 -12.56
C PRO A 46 10.16 3.93 -11.47
N SER A 47 11.46 3.84 -11.75
CA SER A 47 12.46 3.46 -10.75
C SER A 47 12.52 4.44 -9.57
N LYS A 48 12.51 5.76 -9.85
CA LYS A 48 12.44 6.76 -8.77
C LYS A 48 11.11 6.71 -8.03
N ALA A 49 10.00 6.49 -8.73
CA ALA A 49 8.70 6.34 -8.10
C ALA A 49 8.68 5.15 -7.14
N LEU A 50 9.26 4.02 -7.54
CA LEU A 50 9.42 2.82 -6.73
C LEU A 50 10.16 3.12 -5.42
N ASP A 51 11.31 3.78 -5.50
CA ASP A 51 12.11 4.13 -4.30
C ASP A 51 11.29 4.94 -3.29
N PHE A 52 10.47 5.88 -3.75
CA PHE A 52 9.58 6.64 -2.88
C PHE A 52 8.49 5.77 -2.29
N PHE A 53 7.82 4.92 -3.09
CA PHE A 53 6.76 4.05 -2.57
C PHE A 53 7.29 3.00 -1.58
N LEU A 54 8.50 2.49 -1.76
CA LEU A 54 9.14 1.59 -0.79
C LEU A 54 9.38 2.28 0.55
N LYS A 55 9.81 3.55 0.55
CA LYS A 55 9.92 4.36 1.77
C LYS A 55 8.58 4.58 2.45
N VAL A 56 7.51 4.78 1.67
CA VAL A 56 6.16 4.94 2.21
C VAL A 56 5.65 3.65 2.86
N ALA A 57 5.86 2.50 2.21
CA ALA A 57 5.46 1.19 2.73
C ALA A 57 6.19 0.83 4.04
N ALA A 58 7.40 1.36 4.26
CA ALA A 58 8.13 1.21 5.52
C ALA A 58 7.54 2.02 6.68
N CYS A 59 6.78 3.08 6.41
CA CYS A 59 6.18 3.93 7.43
C CYS A 59 4.85 3.39 7.99
N GLY A 60 4.25 2.37 7.37
CA GLY A 60 3.06 1.72 7.92
C GLY A 60 2.38 0.75 6.96
N PRO A 61 1.62 -0.22 7.51
CA PRO A 61 1.03 -1.33 6.76
C PRO A 61 0.01 -0.92 5.69
N THR A 62 -0.64 0.23 5.82
CA THR A 62 -1.69 0.67 4.89
C THR A 62 -1.23 1.75 3.91
N LEU A 63 -0.03 2.29 4.11
CA LEU A 63 0.46 3.40 3.29
C LEU A 63 1.11 2.83 2.01
N ALA A 64 0.41 3.03 0.89
CA ALA A 64 0.92 2.82 -0.47
C ALA A 64 1.46 1.40 -0.78
N MET A 65 1.03 0.35 -0.08
CA MET A 65 1.56 -1.00 -0.31
C MET A 65 1.31 -1.57 -1.72
N VAL A 66 0.25 -1.08 -2.37
CA VAL A 66 -0.12 -1.48 -3.73
C VAL A 66 0.72 -0.75 -4.79
N ASP A 67 1.20 0.45 -4.48
CA ASP A 67 1.92 1.29 -5.45
C ASP A 67 3.25 0.67 -5.92
N PRO A 68 4.11 0.06 -5.05
CA PRO A 68 5.29 -0.68 -5.49
C PRO A 68 4.92 -1.82 -6.44
N GLY A 69 3.87 -2.58 -6.11
CA GLY A 69 3.43 -3.70 -6.94
C GLY A 69 3.04 -3.27 -8.35
N LEU A 70 2.36 -2.13 -8.45
CA LEU A 70 1.98 -1.53 -9.74
C LEU A 70 3.19 -1.02 -10.53
N ILE A 71 4.18 -0.41 -9.86
CA ILE A 71 5.41 0.01 -10.53
C ILE A 71 6.22 -1.19 -11.05
N TYR A 72 6.35 -2.26 -10.25
CA TYR A 72 6.99 -3.49 -10.71
C TYR A 72 6.28 -4.08 -11.94
N TRP A 73 4.95 -4.02 -11.97
CA TRP A 73 4.15 -4.43 -13.11
C TRP A 73 4.45 -3.60 -14.37
N GLU A 74 4.50 -2.28 -14.23
CA GLU A 74 4.86 -1.35 -15.32
C GLU A 74 6.30 -1.57 -15.84
N MET A 75 7.21 -2.04 -14.98
CA MET A 75 8.59 -2.38 -15.33
C MET A 75 8.74 -3.79 -15.94
N GLY A 76 7.66 -4.57 -16.09
CA GLY A 76 7.70 -5.95 -16.58
C GLY A 76 8.18 -6.98 -15.56
N LYS A 77 8.34 -6.58 -14.30
CA LYS A 77 8.80 -7.40 -13.16
C LYS A 77 7.59 -7.95 -12.38
N LYS A 78 6.82 -8.80 -13.04
CA LYS A 78 5.48 -9.21 -12.54
C LYS A 78 5.57 -10.02 -11.24
N GLU A 79 6.59 -10.84 -11.11
CA GLU A 79 6.86 -11.71 -9.97
C GLU A 79 7.06 -10.87 -8.70
N GLU A 80 7.88 -9.82 -8.77
CA GLU A 80 8.05 -8.86 -7.68
C GLU A 80 6.75 -8.12 -7.38
N GLY A 81 5.99 -7.76 -8.41
CA GLY A 81 4.67 -7.11 -8.25
C GLY A 81 3.67 -7.95 -7.45
N ILE A 82 3.60 -9.25 -7.76
CA ILE A 82 2.73 -10.22 -7.06
C ILE A 82 3.09 -10.33 -5.58
N VAL A 83 4.39 -10.30 -5.23
CA VAL A 83 4.84 -10.32 -3.82
C VAL A 83 4.29 -9.11 -3.06
N TRP A 84 4.28 -7.92 -3.67
CA TRP A 84 3.71 -6.72 -3.05
C TRP A 84 2.19 -6.78 -2.92
N TYR A 85 1.48 -7.27 -3.94
CA TYR A 85 0.03 -7.45 -3.84
C TYR A 85 -0.37 -8.49 -2.79
N ARG A 86 0.43 -9.55 -2.61
CA ARG A 86 0.23 -10.53 -1.53
C ARG A 86 0.36 -9.87 -0.16
N LYS A 87 1.41 -9.08 0.08
CA LYS A 87 1.59 -8.34 1.34
C LYS A 87 0.42 -7.40 1.62
N ALA A 88 -0.05 -6.68 0.61
CA ALA A 88 -1.22 -5.82 0.74
C ALA A 88 -2.50 -6.62 1.05
N ALA A 89 -2.72 -7.76 0.37
CA ALA A 89 -3.86 -8.64 0.61
C ALA A 89 -3.85 -9.29 2.01
N GLU A 90 -2.68 -9.63 2.55
CA GLU A 90 -2.51 -10.15 3.91
C GLU A 90 -2.92 -9.13 4.99
N LEU A 91 -2.81 -7.84 4.68
CA LEU A 91 -3.26 -6.72 5.51
C LEU A 91 -4.69 -6.30 5.22
N ILE A 92 -5.42 -7.09 4.42
CA ILE A 92 -6.83 -6.86 4.08
C ILE A 92 -6.99 -5.54 3.30
N ASP A 93 -5.95 -5.11 2.57
CA ASP A 93 -6.07 -3.98 1.66
C ASP A 93 -6.92 -4.39 0.44
N PRO A 94 -8.09 -3.76 0.19
CA PRO A 94 -8.97 -4.16 -0.89
C PRO A 94 -8.32 -4.04 -2.27
N ALA A 95 -7.46 -3.03 -2.48
CA ALA A 95 -6.76 -2.86 -3.74
C ALA A 95 -5.68 -3.94 -3.95
N GLY A 96 -4.99 -4.35 -2.88
CA GLY A 96 -4.08 -5.50 -2.88
C GLY A 96 -4.77 -6.81 -3.24
N GLN A 97 -5.92 -7.09 -2.64
CA GLN A 97 -6.73 -8.29 -2.93
C GLN A 97 -7.21 -8.30 -4.38
N CYS A 98 -7.75 -7.17 -4.87
CA CYS A 98 -8.21 -7.03 -6.25
C CYS A 98 -7.06 -7.23 -7.24
N ASN A 99 -5.92 -6.57 -7.02
CA ASN A 99 -4.78 -6.70 -7.93
C ASN A 99 -4.19 -8.10 -7.91
N LEU A 100 -4.09 -8.75 -6.75
CA LEU A 100 -3.67 -10.15 -6.66
C LEU A 100 -4.62 -11.08 -7.42
N ALA A 101 -5.93 -10.90 -7.29
CA ALA A 101 -6.93 -11.67 -8.05
C ALA A 101 -6.75 -11.47 -9.57
N ILE A 102 -6.54 -10.23 -10.03
CA ILE A 102 -6.29 -9.91 -11.43
C ILE A 102 -5.03 -10.63 -11.93
N THR A 103 -3.94 -10.66 -11.15
CA THR A 103 -2.70 -11.35 -11.57
C THR A 103 -2.91 -12.84 -11.78
N TYR A 104 -3.71 -13.51 -10.92
CA TYR A 104 -4.03 -14.93 -11.10
C TYR A 104 -4.93 -15.18 -12.31
N LEU A 105 -5.87 -14.29 -12.60
CA LEU A 105 -6.72 -14.39 -13.80
C LEU A 105 -5.92 -14.22 -15.09
N GLN A 106 -4.93 -13.32 -15.11
CA GLN A 106 -4.09 -13.06 -16.28
C GLN A 106 -3.02 -14.13 -16.53
N GLY A 107 -2.54 -14.79 -15.48
CA GLY A 107 -1.54 -15.88 -15.57
C GLY A 107 -2.12 -17.25 -15.93
N SER A 108 -3.45 -17.41 -15.92
CA SER A 108 -4.12 -18.69 -16.11
C SER A 108 -4.84 -18.75 -17.46
N VAL A 109 -4.34 -19.54 -18.41
CA VAL A 109 -5.25 -20.42 -19.16
C VAL A 109 -5.78 -21.38 -18.09
N VAL A 110 -7.00 -21.11 -17.62
CA VAL A 110 -7.63 -21.76 -16.48
C VAL A 110 -7.53 -23.28 -16.62
N PRO A 111 -6.77 -24.01 -15.77
CA PRO A 111 -7.06 -25.42 -15.57
C PRO A 111 -8.43 -25.45 -14.89
N ASN A 112 -9.35 -26.26 -15.44
CA ASN A 112 -10.77 -26.34 -15.08
C ASN A 112 -11.10 -26.66 -13.60
N SER A 113 -10.15 -26.57 -12.67
CA SER A 113 -10.37 -26.55 -11.22
C SER A 113 -10.74 -25.17 -10.66
N CYS A 114 -10.49 -24.08 -11.40
CA CYS A 114 -10.77 -22.71 -10.97
C CYS A 114 -12.18 -22.21 -11.36
N ARG A 115 -13.22 -22.97 -11.01
CA ARG A 115 -14.60 -22.43 -10.91
C ARG A 115 -14.82 -21.64 -9.60
N ARG A 116 -13.74 -21.36 -8.87
CA ARG A 116 -13.68 -20.68 -7.56
C ARG A 116 -12.89 -19.37 -7.58
N GLY A 117 -12.94 -18.62 -8.70
CA GLY A 117 -12.41 -17.23 -8.76
C GLY A 117 -13.04 -16.27 -7.74
N ILE A 118 -14.10 -16.71 -7.05
CA ILE A 118 -14.79 -15.98 -5.97
C ILE A 118 -14.20 -16.31 -4.57
N CYS A 119 -13.38 -17.34 -4.39
CA CYS A 119 -13.09 -17.86 -3.04
C CYS A 119 -11.84 -17.29 -2.34
N ALA A 120 -10.92 -16.62 -3.02
CA ALA A 120 -9.75 -16.03 -2.34
C ALA A 120 -9.99 -14.63 -1.76
N CYS A 121 -11.18 -14.04 -1.97
CA CYS A 121 -11.55 -12.78 -1.32
C CYS A 121 -12.12 -12.99 0.10
N ASN A 122 -12.26 -14.21 0.63
CA ASN A 122 -13.00 -14.39 1.89
C ASN A 122 -12.61 -15.54 2.82
N VAL A 123 -11.38 -16.08 2.80
CA VAL A 123 -11.02 -17.21 3.69
C VAL A 123 -10.66 -16.80 5.13
N LYS A 124 -10.55 -15.51 5.45
CA LYS A 124 -10.41 -15.04 6.85
C LYS A 124 -11.64 -14.37 7.46
N TYR A 125 -12.66 -14.01 6.67
CA TYR A 125 -13.81 -13.24 7.17
C TYR A 125 -15.11 -14.02 7.29
N VAL A 126 -15.26 -15.18 6.63
CA VAL A 126 -16.49 -16.01 6.78
C VAL A 126 -16.48 -16.84 8.07
N SER A 127 -15.33 -17.16 8.67
CA SER A 127 -15.27 -17.89 9.94
C SER A 127 -15.49 -17.02 11.19
N VAL A 128 -15.32 -15.69 11.07
CA VAL A 128 -15.52 -14.74 12.19
C VAL A 128 -16.93 -14.17 12.20
N LEU A 129 -17.63 -14.13 11.06
CA LEU A 129 -19.03 -13.66 10.97
C LEU A 129 -20.09 -14.76 11.10
N LEU A 130 -19.70 -16.04 11.12
CA LEU A 130 -20.63 -17.18 11.31
C LEU A 130 -20.47 -17.88 12.68
N ASN A 131 -19.63 -17.35 13.57
CA ASN A 131 -19.50 -17.81 14.96
C ASN A 131 -19.79 -16.66 15.94
N GLY A 132 -20.97 -16.04 15.77
CA GLY A 132 -21.58 -15.10 16.70
C GLY A 132 -23.08 -15.27 16.66
#